data_AF-A0A8C9LE58-F1
#
_entry.id   AF-A0A8C9LE58-F1
#
_cell.length_a   1.000
_cell.length_b   1.000
_cell.length_c   1.000
_cell.angle_alpha   90.00
_cell.angle_beta   90.00
_cell.angle_gamma   90.00
#
_symmetry.space_group_name_H-M   'P 1'
#
loop_
_entity.id
_entity.type
_entity.pdbx_description
1 polymer ?
#
loop_
_entity_poly.entity_id
_entity_poly.type
_entity_poly.pdbx_seq_one_letter_code
_entity_poly.pdbx_strand_id
1 'polypeptide(L)' 'MAANEDQEMELEALRSIYEGDGCFRELSPVSFQYRVRQRGTARLCP' A
#
# COMPACT_ATOMS: atom_id res chain seq x y z
N MET A 1 -0.89 12.63 -22.38
CA MET A 1 -0.59 11.88 -21.15
C MET A 1 -1.48 12.46 -20.08
N ALA A 2 -2.60 11.80 -19.81
CA ALA A 2 -3.51 12.25 -18.77
C ALA A 2 -2.94 11.76 -17.43
N ALA A 3 -2.72 12.68 -16.50
CA ALA A 3 -2.08 12.36 -15.22
C ALA A 3 -2.86 11.35 -14.35
N ASN A 4 -4.08 10.95 -14.74
CA ASN A 4 -4.89 9.97 -14.02
C ASN A 4 -4.61 8.52 -14.47
N GLU A 5 -4.29 8.28 -15.74
CA GLU A 5 -4.07 6.93 -16.28
C GLU A 5 -2.85 6.27 -15.62
N ASP A 6 -1.80 7.06 -15.40
CA ASP A 6 -0.58 6.61 -14.71
C ASP A 6 -0.83 6.35 -13.22
N GLN A 7 -1.74 7.10 -12.58
CA GLN A 7 -2.09 6.94 -11.17
C GLN A 7 -2.92 5.68 -10.92
N GLU A 8 -3.88 5.37 -11.80
CA GLU A 8 -4.68 4.14 -11.69
C GLU A 8 -3.81 2.90 -11.87
N MET A 9 -2.86 2.93 -12.81
CA MET A 9 -1.91 1.84 -13.02
C MET A 9 -0.97 1.63 -11.81
N GLU A 10 -0.46 2.70 -11.23
CA GLU A 10 0.36 2.63 -10.00
C GLU A 10 -0.46 2.08 -8.83
N LEU A 11 -1.73 2.48 -8.71
CA LEU A 11 -2.62 1.99 -7.68
C LEU A 11 -2.87 0.48 -7.79
N GLU A 12 -3.12 -0.03 -8.99
CA GLU A 12 -3.28 -1.46 -9.23
C GLU A 12 -2.02 -2.24 -8.83
N ALA A 13 -0.83 -1.71 -9.14
CA ALA A 13 0.43 -2.31 -8.73
C ALA A 13 0.59 -2.35 -7.20
N LEU A 14 0.28 -1.25 -6.51
CA LEU A 14 0.34 -1.18 -5.04
C LEU A 14 -0.61 -2.17 -4.37
N ARG A 15 -1.86 -2.28 -4.88
CA ARG A 15 -2.84 -3.25 -4.36
C ARG A 15 -2.38 -4.69 -4.54
N SER A 16 -1.71 -5.01 -5.65
CA SER A 16 -1.13 -6.33 -5.89
C SER A 16 0.07 -6.63 -4.98
N ILE A 17 0.95 -5.65 -4.74
CA ILE A 17 2.14 -5.82 -3.88
C ILE A 17 1.75 -6.06 -2.42
N TYR A 18 0.75 -5.31 -1.93
CA TYR A 18 0.32 -5.34 -0.54
C TYR A 18 -0.96 -6.17 -0.32
N GLU A 19 -1.32 -7.03 -1.27
CA GLU A 19 -2.46 -7.92 -1.13
C GLU A 19 -2.29 -8.81 0.11
N GLY A 20 -3.27 -8.76 1.02
CA GLY A 20 -3.23 -9.52 2.28
C GLY A 20 -2.27 -8.98 3.35
N ASP A 21 -1.55 -7.88 3.11
CA ASP A 21 -0.70 -7.24 4.12
C ASP A 21 -1.52 -6.33 5.04
N GLY A 22 -1.81 -6.78 6.27
CA GLY A 22 -2.51 -6.00 7.28
C GLY A 22 -1.76 -4.75 7.77
N CYS A 23 -0.51 -4.55 7.34
CA CYS A 23 0.24 -3.33 7.61
C CYS A 23 -0.01 -2.24 6.53
N PHE A 24 -0.69 -2.55 5.42
CA PHE A 24 -1.13 -1.62 4.38
C PHE A 24 -2.64 -1.34 4.48
N ARG A 25 -3.04 -0.08 4.35
CA ARG A 25 -4.45 0.34 4.42
C ARG A 25 -4.75 1.44 3.41
N GLU A 26 -5.76 1.20 2.57
CA GLU A 26 -6.36 2.23 1.71
C GLU A 26 -7.26 3.16 2.54
N LEU A 27 -7.03 4.47 2.44
CA LEU A 27 -7.82 5.51 3.12
C LEU A 27 -8.78 6.21 2.15
N SER A 28 -8.35 6.41 0.91
CA SER A 28 -9.12 6.98 -0.19
C SER A 28 -8.53 6.52 -1.54
N PRO A 29 -9.19 6.78 -2.68
CA PRO A 29 -8.68 6.37 -4.00
C PRO A 29 -7.26 6.87 -4.33
N VAL A 30 -6.78 7.91 -3.65
CA VAL A 30 -5.46 8.52 -3.88
C VAL A 30 -4.62 8.60 -2.60
N SER A 31 -5.03 7.93 -1.51
CA SER A 31 -4.34 8.04 -0.22
C SER A 31 -4.27 6.71 0.52
N PHE A 32 -3.05 6.36 0.93
CA PHE A 32 -2.72 5.07 1.54
C PHE A 32 -1.89 5.28 2.81
N GLN A 33 -1.99 4.33 3.72
CA GLN A 33 -1.18 4.27 4.92
C GLN A 33 -0.46 2.93 4.97
N TYR A 34 0.85 2.96 5.19
CA TYR A 34 1.65 1.76 5.40
C TYR A 34 2.45 1.85 6.72
N ARG A 35 2.37 0.81 7.54
CA ARG A 35 3.13 0.71 8.79
C ARG A 35 4.48 0.06 8.51
N VAL A 36 5.53 0.89 8.39
CA VAL A 36 6.91 0.43 8.24
C VAL A 36 7.34 -0.33 9.50
N ARG A 37 7.81 -1.57 9.36
CA ARG A 37 8.45 -2.30 10.46
C ARG A 37 9.94 -1.98 10.51
N GLN A 38 10.45 -1.69 11.70
CA GLN A 38 11.89 -1.59 11.93
C GLN A 38 12.46 -3.01 12.04
N ARG A 39 13.36 -3.36 11.11
CA ARG A 39 13.98 -4.70 10.99
C ARG A 39 14.72 -5.02 12.29
N GLY A 40 14.11 -5.81 13.17
CA GLY A 40 14.65 -6.14 14.50
C GLY A 40 13.61 -6.36 15.60
N THR A 41 12.36 -5.88 15.43
CA THR A 41 11.27 -6.16 16.38
C THR A 41 10.33 -7.22 15.82
N ALA A 42 10.60 -8.48 16.17
CA ALA A 42 9.75 -9.60 15.87
C ALA A 42 8.45 -9.52 16.70
N ARG A 43 7.43 -8.84 16.17
CA ARG A 43 6.03 -9.18 16.43
C ARG A 43 5.23 -8.92 15.16
N LEU A 44 4.57 -9.98 14.73
CA LEU A 44 3.72 -10.06 13.55
C LEU A 44 2.65 -8.97 13.64
N CYS A 45 2.30 -8.32 12.51
CA CYS A 45 1.04 -7.61 12.40
C CYS A 45 -0.04 -8.60 12.88
N PRO A 46 -0.95 -8.18 13.78
CA PRO A 46 -1.86 -9.09 14.47
C PRO A 46 -2.70 -9.91 13.49
#